data_AF-A0A6G7EKB5-F1
#
_entry.id   AF-A0A6G7EKB5-F1
#
_cell.length_a   1.000
_cell.length_b   1.000
_cell.length_c   1.000
_cell.angle_alpha   90.00
_cell.angle_beta   90.00
_cell.angle_gamma   90.00
#
_symmetry.space_group_name_H-M   'P 1'
#
loop_
_entity.id
_entity.type
_entity.pdbx_description
1 polymer ?
#
loop_
_entity_poly.entity_id
_entity_poly.type
_entity_poly.pdbx_seq_one_letter_code
_entity_poly.pdbx_strand_id
1 'polypeptide(L)'
;MSDAELATARVRQLLDLTRRLTDRLAAETRAFEEGRPQDVAASLAETQEMANLYRRDSGHVKANPALLSGGLATDRMALIEATRAFDAVLSRHASAVEAARKISEGLVRAIAHEVAAARTPASAYAADGRAAQGDGRAVAFNRKA
;
A
#
# COMPACT_ATOMS: atom_id res chain seq x y z
N MET A 1 9.22 -22.46 -36.52
CA MET A 1 8.15 -22.24 -35.54
C MET A 1 6.95 -21.69 -36.29
N SER A 2 5.79 -22.32 -36.15
CA SER A 2 4.52 -21.85 -36.72
C SER A 2 3.95 -20.68 -35.92
N ASP A 3 3.06 -19.90 -36.54
CA ASP A 3 2.38 -18.77 -35.87
C ASP A 3 1.60 -19.22 -34.62
N ALA A 4 1.05 -20.44 -34.64
CA ALA A 4 0.36 -21.04 -33.50
C ALA A 4 1.29 -21.35 -32.33
N GLU A 5 2.51 -21.83 -32.60
CA GLU A 5 3.55 -22.06 -31.59
C GLU A 5 4.01 -20.74 -30.97
N LEU A 6 4.18 -19.69 -31.78
CA LEU A 6 4.55 -18.35 -31.31
C LEU A 6 3.45 -17.73 -30.43
N ALA A 7 2.19 -17.85 -30.84
CA ALA A 7 1.05 -17.39 -30.05
C ALA A 7 0.97 -18.14 -28.71
N THR A 8 1.17 -19.46 -28.72
CA THR A 8 1.18 -20.29 -27.50
C THR A 8 2.32 -19.89 -26.56
N ALA A 9 3.54 -19.71 -27.08
CA ALA A 9 4.68 -19.27 -26.27
C ALA A 9 4.42 -17.90 -25.62
N ARG A 10 3.81 -16.97 -26.36
CA ARG A 10 3.44 -15.64 -25.84
C ARG A 10 2.39 -15.71 -24.74
N VAL A 11 1.35 -16.54 -24.90
CA VAL A 11 0.35 -16.76 -23.84
C VAL A 11 1.02 -17.27 -22.56
N ARG A 12 1.93 -18.25 -22.69
CA ARG A 12 2.68 -18.81 -21.56
C ARG A 12 3.59 -17.80 -20.88
N GLN A 13 4.29 -16.97 -21.65
CA GLN A 13 5.12 -15.91 -21.12
C GLN A 13 4.30 -14.91 -20.29
N LEU A 14 3.16 -14.47 -20.81
CA LEU A 14 2.30 -13.55 -20.08
C LEU A 14 1.70 -14.21 -18.82
N LEU A 15 1.32 -15.48 -18.91
CA LEU A 15 0.83 -16.27 -17.78
C LEU A 15 1.88 -16.39 -16.66
N ASP A 16 3.14 -16.69 -17.01
CA ASP A 16 4.24 -16.76 -16.04
C ASP A 16 4.46 -15.41 -15.35
N LEU A 17 4.51 -14.33 -16.13
CA LEU A 17 4.67 -12.98 -15.60
C LEU A 17 3.53 -12.61 -14.64
N THR A 18 2.27 -12.91 -15.00
CA THR A 18 1.11 -12.66 -14.14
C THR A 18 1.21 -13.44 -12.82
N ARG A 19 1.61 -14.72 -12.87
CA ARG A 19 1.77 -15.55 -11.65
C ARG A 19 2.86 -15.01 -10.75
N ARG A 20 4.04 -14.72 -11.31
CA ARG A 20 5.16 -14.17 -10.54
C ARG A 20 4.82 -12.84 -9.88
N LEU A 21 4.09 -11.96 -10.59
CA LEU A 21 3.64 -10.70 -10.02
C LEU A 21 2.58 -10.91 -8.93
N THR A 22 1.69 -11.89 -9.10
CA THR A 22 0.70 -12.29 -8.09
C THR A 22 1.39 -12.75 -6.80
N ASP A 23 2.33 -13.68 -6.90
CA ASP A 23 3.07 -14.22 -5.74
C ASP A 23 3.81 -13.11 -4.99
N ARG A 24 4.40 -12.17 -5.74
CA ARG A 24 5.13 -11.04 -5.16
C ARG A 24 4.20 -10.08 -4.43
N LEU A 25 3.10 -9.65 -5.03
CA LEU A 25 2.12 -8.79 -4.37
C LEU A 25 1.49 -9.48 -3.15
N ALA A 26 1.30 -10.79 -3.19
CA ALA A 26 0.82 -11.56 -2.05
C ALA A 26 1.84 -11.55 -0.89
N ALA A 27 3.14 -11.72 -1.18
CA ALA A 27 4.20 -11.62 -0.20
C ALA A 27 4.31 -10.21 0.40
N GLU A 28 4.23 -9.17 -0.43
CA GLU A 28 4.25 -7.77 0.03
C GLU A 28 3.03 -7.44 0.89
N THR A 29 1.84 -7.89 0.48
CA THR A 29 0.60 -7.77 1.27
C THR A 29 0.78 -8.38 2.66
N ARG A 30 1.35 -9.59 2.74
CA ARG A 30 1.62 -10.26 4.01
C ARG A 30 2.61 -9.48 4.86
N ALA A 31 3.66 -8.91 4.28
CA ALA A 31 4.61 -8.08 5.01
C ALA A 31 3.95 -6.80 5.57
N PHE A 32 3.04 -6.16 4.82
CA PHE A 32 2.25 -5.04 5.34
C PHE A 32 1.33 -5.46 6.49
N GLU A 33 0.64 -6.60 6.36
CA GLU A 33 -0.24 -7.15 7.40
C GLU A 33 0.53 -7.56 8.67
N GLU A 34 1.76 -8.04 8.54
CA GLU A 34 2.67 -8.39 9.65
C GLU A 34 3.36 -7.15 10.27
N GLY A 35 3.11 -5.95 9.76
CA GLY A 35 3.74 -4.72 10.26
C GLY A 35 5.23 -4.61 9.92
N ARG A 36 5.66 -5.22 8.81
CA ARG A 36 7.05 -5.28 8.32
C ARG A 36 7.23 -4.57 6.96
N PRO A 37 6.83 -3.29 6.81
CA PRO A 37 6.92 -2.58 5.53
C PRO A 37 8.37 -2.43 5.01
N GLN A 38 9.38 -2.51 5.88
CA GLN A 38 10.79 -2.48 5.50
C GLN A 38 11.19 -3.66 4.61
N ASP A 39 10.54 -4.82 4.76
CA ASP A 39 10.86 -6.01 3.96
C ASP A 39 10.34 -5.85 2.52
N VAL A 40 9.29 -5.05 2.33
CA VAL A 40 8.79 -4.64 1.00
C VAL A 40 9.70 -3.60 0.35
N ALA A 41 10.31 -2.71 1.13
CA ALA A 41 11.17 -1.66 0.58
C ALA A 41 12.37 -2.23 -0.20
N ALA A 42 12.92 -3.37 0.24
CA ALA A 42 14.02 -4.06 -0.44
C ALA A 42 13.59 -4.67 -1.79
N SER A 43 12.32 -5.05 -1.93
CA SER A 43 11.77 -5.73 -3.11
C SER A 43 11.10 -4.80 -4.11
N LEU A 44 10.84 -3.53 -3.73
CA LEU A 44 9.99 -2.60 -4.48
C LEU A 44 10.47 -2.32 -5.91
N ALA A 45 11.78 -2.17 -6.13
CA ALA A 45 12.34 -1.85 -7.43
C ALA A 45 12.07 -2.95 -8.48
N GLU A 46 12.28 -4.22 -8.09
CA GLU A 46 12.00 -5.38 -8.93
C GLU A 46 10.49 -5.55 -9.16
N THR A 47 9.65 -5.29 -8.15
CA THR A 47 8.17 -5.28 -8.32
C THR A 47 7.75 -4.25 -9.36
N GLN A 48 8.34 -3.05 -9.30
CA GLN A 48 8.04 -1.97 -10.23
C GLN A 48 8.49 -2.30 -11.66
N GLU A 49 9.65 -2.93 -11.84
CA GLU A 49 10.13 -3.41 -13.14
C GLU A 49 9.17 -4.44 -13.74
N MET A 50 8.79 -5.46 -12.96
CA MET A 50 7.83 -6.48 -13.39
C MET A 50 6.45 -5.90 -13.73
N ALA A 51 5.96 -4.95 -12.92
CA ALA A 51 4.68 -4.27 -13.17
C ALA A 51 4.72 -3.45 -14.47
N ASN A 52 5.85 -2.78 -14.76
CA ASN A 52 6.04 -2.04 -16.00
C ASN A 52 6.12 -2.97 -17.21
N LEU A 53 6.80 -4.11 -17.09
CA LEU A 53 6.83 -5.14 -18.13
C LEU A 53 5.41 -5.67 -18.40
N TYR A 54 4.68 -6.03 -17.34
CA TYR A 54 3.31 -6.52 -17.46
C TYR A 54 2.38 -5.51 -18.13
N ARG A 55 2.44 -4.22 -17.75
CA ARG A 55 1.66 -3.16 -18.39
C ARG A 55 1.96 -3.00 -19.88
N ARG A 56 3.22 -3.13 -20.28
CA ARG A 56 3.64 -3.05 -21.68
C ARG A 56 3.11 -4.23 -22.47
N ASP A 57 3.27 -5.45 -21.95
CA ASP A 57 2.89 -6.68 -22.62
C ASP A 57 1.37 -6.82 -22.74
N SER A 58 0.64 -6.54 -21.66
CA SER A 58 -0.82 -6.51 -21.65
C SER A 58 -1.37 -5.41 -22.57
N GLY A 59 -0.74 -4.23 -22.60
CA GLY A 59 -1.09 -3.15 -23.52
C GLY A 59 -0.89 -3.54 -24.99
N HIS A 60 0.23 -4.21 -25.30
CA HIS A 60 0.53 -4.71 -26.64
C HIS A 60 -0.45 -5.80 -27.10
N VAL A 61 -0.81 -6.72 -26.21
CA VAL A 61 -1.84 -7.75 -26.46
C VAL A 61 -3.21 -7.11 -26.67
N LYS A 62 -3.58 -6.12 -25.84
CA LYS A 62 -4.85 -5.40 -25.98
C LYS A 62 -4.94 -4.66 -27.32
N ALA A 63 -3.84 -4.07 -27.78
CA ALA A 63 -3.76 -3.42 -29.08
C ALA A 63 -3.84 -4.42 -30.25
N ASN A 64 -3.31 -5.63 -30.07
CA ASN A 64 -3.25 -6.65 -31.10
C ASN A 64 -3.76 -8.02 -30.59
N PRO A 65 -5.09 -8.22 -30.45
CA PRO A 65 -5.65 -9.46 -29.91
C PRO A 65 -5.30 -10.71 -30.74
N ALA A 66 -5.06 -10.53 -32.04
CA ALA A 66 -4.64 -11.59 -32.96
C ALA A 66 -3.36 -12.34 -32.51
N LEU A 67 -2.51 -11.69 -31.72
CA LEU A 67 -1.28 -12.27 -31.17
C LEU A 67 -1.53 -13.50 -30.28
N LEU A 68 -2.73 -13.63 -29.70
CA LEU A 68 -3.10 -14.76 -28.84
C LEU A 68 -4.10 -15.72 -29.50
N SER A 69 -4.70 -15.33 -30.62
CA SER A 69 -5.77 -16.09 -31.29
C SER A 69 -5.30 -17.47 -31.78
N GLY A 70 -4.05 -17.59 -32.21
CA GLY A 70 -3.45 -18.86 -32.64
C GLY A 70 -3.00 -19.78 -31.49
N GLY A 71 -3.09 -19.32 -30.23
CA GLY A 71 -2.63 -20.08 -29.08
C GLY A 71 -3.50 -21.30 -28.75
N LEU A 72 -2.97 -22.23 -27.95
CA LEU A 72 -3.77 -23.33 -27.40
C LEU A 72 -4.89 -22.78 -26.48
N ALA A 73 -6.09 -23.35 -26.61
CA ALA A 73 -7.24 -22.92 -25.83
C ALA A 73 -7.02 -23.09 -24.32
N THR A 74 -6.35 -24.17 -23.91
CA THR A 74 -5.97 -24.44 -22.51
C THR A 74 -5.10 -23.33 -21.92
N ASP A 75 -4.11 -22.87 -22.68
CA ASP A 75 -3.18 -21.84 -22.21
C ASP A 75 -3.88 -20.47 -22.10
N ARG A 76 -4.79 -20.16 -23.03
CA ARG A 76 -5.63 -18.95 -22.94
C ARG A 76 -6.56 -18.98 -21.72
N MET A 77 -7.18 -20.11 -21.45
CA MET A 77 -8.03 -20.27 -20.25
C MET A 77 -7.21 -20.12 -18.97
N ALA A 78 -6.01 -20.73 -18.91
CA ALA A 78 -5.11 -20.57 -17.77
C ALA A 78 -4.70 -19.10 -17.55
N LEU A 79 -4.45 -18.34 -18.62
CA LEU A 79 -4.17 -16.91 -18.55
C LEU A 79 -5.37 -16.10 -18.03
N ILE A 80 -6.60 -16.43 -18.42
CA ILE A 80 -7.81 -15.78 -17.92
C ILE A 80 -7.95 -16.00 -16.42
N GLU A 81 -7.83 -17.25 -15.95
CA GLU A 81 -7.94 -17.56 -14.53
C GLU A 81 -6.81 -16.92 -13.71
N ALA A 82 -5.58 -16.91 -14.23
CA ALA A 82 -4.46 -16.22 -13.58
C ALA A 82 -4.69 -14.71 -13.46
N THR A 83 -5.24 -14.07 -14.49
CA THR A 83 -5.58 -12.64 -14.45
C THR A 83 -6.65 -12.33 -13.40
N ARG A 84 -7.67 -13.19 -13.26
CA ARG A 84 -8.70 -13.04 -12.23
C ARG A 84 -8.13 -13.16 -10.81
N ALA A 85 -7.26 -14.15 -10.59
CA ALA A 85 -6.58 -14.31 -9.30
C ALA A 85 -5.68 -13.11 -9.00
N PHE A 86 -4.97 -12.61 -10.00
CA PHE A 86 -4.12 -11.43 -9.90
C PHE A 86 -4.92 -10.18 -9.50
N ASP A 87 -6.07 -9.93 -10.11
CA ASP A 87 -6.93 -8.79 -9.77
C ASP A 87 -7.40 -8.81 -8.31
N ALA A 88 -7.74 -10.00 -7.78
CA ALA A 88 -8.11 -10.16 -6.38
C ALA A 88 -6.94 -9.83 -5.42
N VAL A 89 -5.72 -10.28 -5.75
CA VAL A 89 -4.51 -9.98 -4.96
C VAL A 89 -4.16 -8.49 -5.06
N LEU A 90 -4.27 -7.88 -6.24
CA LEU A 90 -4.07 -6.44 -6.45
C LEU A 90 -4.97 -5.59 -5.55
N SER A 91 -6.27 -5.95 -5.47
CA SER A 91 -7.23 -5.23 -4.63
C SER A 91 -6.87 -5.32 -3.14
N ARG A 92 -6.46 -6.51 -2.67
CA ARG A 92 -6.00 -6.70 -1.29
C ARG A 92 -4.71 -5.94 -1.02
N HIS A 93 -3.74 -6.00 -1.92
CA HIS A 93 -2.47 -5.28 -1.81
C HIS A 93 -2.68 -3.77 -1.71
N ALA A 94 -3.52 -3.19 -2.58
CA ALA A 94 -3.86 -1.76 -2.51
C ALA A 94 -4.45 -1.37 -1.15
N SER A 95 -5.34 -2.21 -0.60
CA SER A 95 -5.92 -1.99 0.73
C SER A 95 -4.87 -2.07 1.86
N ALA A 96 -3.94 -3.02 1.77
CA ALA A 96 -2.86 -3.18 2.76
C ALA A 96 -1.88 -1.99 2.74
N VAL A 97 -1.51 -1.50 1.55
CA VAL A 97 -0.68 -0.30 1.38
C VAL A 97 -1.34 0.93 2.00
N GLU A 98 -2.64 1.14 1.73
CA GLU A 98 -3.39 2.26 2.30
C GLU A 98 -3.51 2.17 3.83
N ALA A 99 -3.68 0.97 4.38
CA ALA A 99 -3.66 0.76 5.83
C ALA A 99 -2.30 1.10 6.44
N ALA A 100 -1.20 0.61 5.85
CA ALA A 100 0.17 0.89 6.31
C ALA A 100 0.48 2.39 6.25
N ARG A 101 0.02 3.08 5.20
CA ARG A 101 0.12 4.54 5.07
C ARG A 101 -0.60 5.27 6.20
N LYS A 102 -1.88 4.95 6.45
CA LYS A 102 -2.69 5.59 7.50
C LYS A 102 -2.10 5.38 8.89
N ILE A 103 -1.58 4.19 9.18
CA ILE A 103 -0.91 3.87 10.45
C ILE A 103 0.34 4.76 10.61
N SER A 104 1.15 4.87 9.56
CA SER A 104 2.36 5.71 9.57
C SER A 104 2.05 7.18 9.79
N GLU A 105 1.06 7.74 9.07
CA GLU A 105 0.59 9.12 9.24
C GLU A 105 0.03 9.36 10.66
N GLY A 106 -0.73 8.40 11.19
CA GLY A 106 -1.28 8.44 12.54
C GLY A 106 -0.20 8.44 13.63
N LEU A 107 0.82 7.59 13.50
CA LEU A 107 1.96 7.55 14.42
C LEU A 107 2.75 8.88 14.41
N VAL A 108 3.01 9.43 13.22
CA VAL A 108 3.66 10.74 13.10
C VAL A 108 2.82 11.84 13.76
N ARG A 109 1.50 11.84 13.54
CA ARG A 109 0.59 12.81 14.16
C ARG A 109 0.54 12.66 15.68
N ALA A 110 0.54 11.43 16.18
CA ALA A 110 0.57 11.13 17.61
C ALA A 110 1.88 11.61 18.24
N ILE A 111 3.03 11.34 17.60
CA ILE A 111 4.34 11.84 18.03
C ILE A 111 4.36 13.37 17.99
N ALA A 112 3.87 14.00 16.92
CA ALA A 112 3.83 15.45 16.81
C ALA A 112 2.94 16.09 17.89
N HIS A 113 1.79 15.46 18.20
CA HIS A 113 0.92 15.88 19.29
C HIS A 113 1.61 15.72 20.65
N GLU A 114 2.27 14.59 20.91
CA GLU A 114 3.00 14.33 22.15
C GLU A 114 4.15 15.32 22.34
N VAL A 115 4.92 15.58 21.28
CA VAL A 115 6.01 16.59 21.30
C VAL A 115 5.46 17.99 21.53
N ALA A 116 4.31 18.34 20.96
CA ALA A 116 3.67 19.64 21.21
C ALA A 116 3.13 19.75 22.65
N ALA A 117 2.53 18.68 23.18
CA ALA A 117 2.08 18.61 24.57
C ALA A 117 3.27 18.73 25.55
N ALA A 118 4.37 18.00 25.29
CA ALA A 118 5.60 18.06 26.07
C ALA A 118 6.35 19.40 25.95
N ARG A 119 6.19 20.12 24.83
CA ARG A 119 6.72 21.47 24.62
C ARG A 119 5.85 22.57 25.21
N THR A 120 4.63 22.27 25.67
CA THR A 120 3.87 23.23 26.47
C THR A 120 4.68 23.44 27.74
N PRO A 121 5.29 24.63 27.94
CA PRO A 121 6.19 24.80 29.05
C PRO A 121 5.37 24.61 30.33
N ALA A 122 5.96 23.93 31.30
CA ALA A 122 5.66 24.16 32.70
C ALA A 122 6.02 25.61 33.06
N SER A 123 5.33 26.59 32.46
CA SER A 123 5.35 28.00 32.85
C SER A 123 4.46 28.19 34.09
N ALA A 124 4.60 27.30 35.07
CA ALA A 124 4.05 27.47 36.41
C ALA A 124 5.08 28.12 37.36
N TYR A 125 6.36 28.15 36.99
CA TYR A 125 7.38 28.86 37.75
C TYR A 125 8.22 29.72 36.82
N ALA A 126 7.91 31.02 36.79
CA ALA A 126 8.83 32.01 36.27
C ALA A 126 10.11 32.04 37.14
N ALA A 127 11.25 32.38 36.53
CA ALA A 127 12.56 32.37 37.18
C ALA A 127 12.71 33.40 38.33
N ASP A 128 11.67 34.17 38.62
CA ASP A 128 11.51 35.12 39.72
C ASP A 128 10.55 34.63 40.82
N GLY A 129 10.10 33.37 40.77
CA GLY A 129 9.36 32.73 41.87
C GLY A 129 7.94 33.27 42.08
N ARG A 130 7.36 33.98 41.10
CA ARG A 130 5.97 34.44 41.18
C ARG A 130 5.04 33.56 40.35
N ALA A 131 4.01 33.04 41.01
CA ALA A 131 2.92 32.33 40.35
C ALA A 131 2.24 33.28 39.36
N ALA A 132 2.03 32.81 38.13
CA ALA A 132 1.23 33.50 37.15
C ALA A 132 -0.17 33.72 37.74
N GLN A 133 -0.56 34.98 37.91
CA GLN A 133 -1.85 35.38 38.44
C GLN A 133 -2.92 34.88 37.47
N GLY A 134 -3.49 33.71 37.78
CA GLY A 134 -4.66 33.19 37.10
C GLY A 134 -5.79 34.20 37.23
N ASP A 135 -6.31 34.62 36.08
CA ASP A 135 -7.36 35.61 35.93
C ASP A 135 -8.56 35.27 36.84
N GLY A 136 -8.71 36.02 37.93
CA GLY A 136 -9.64 35.80 39.02
C GLY A 136 -11.08 36.16 38.66
N ARG A 137 -11.64 35.52 37.63
CA ARG A 137 -13.07 35.62 37.31
C ARG A 137 -13.90 34.83 38.32
N ALA A 138 -14.16 35.50 39.44
CA ALA A 138 -15.33 35.42 40.31
C ALA A 138 -16.15 34.12 40.26
N VAL A 139 -15.90 33.21 41.21
CA VAL A 139 -16.87 32.17 41.60
C VAL A 139 -17.76 32.77 42.69
N ALA A 140 -18.94 33.28 42.31
CA ALA A 140 -19.99 33.60 43.26
C ALA A 140 -20.87 32.36 43.45
N PHE A 141 -20.65 31.59 44.53
CA PHE A 141 -21.61 30.58 45.00
C PHE A 141 -22.02 30.92 46.43
N ASN A 142 -23.14 31.63 46.55
CA ASN A 142 -23.76 31.97 47.83
C ASN A 142 -24.88 30.96 48.08
N ARG A 143 -24.68 29.99 48.97
CA ARG A 143 -25.73 29.09 49.47
C ARG A 143 -25.96 29.43 50.94
N LYS A 144 -27.08 30.09 51.23
CA LYS A 144 -27.62 30.23 52.60
C LYS A 144 -28.50 29.02 52.94
N ALA A 145 -28.38 28.59 54.18
CA ALA A 145 -29.31 27.75 54.93
C ALA A 145 -30.57 28.54 55.31
#